data_AF-A0A382PB81-F1
#
_entry.id   AF-A0A382PB81-F1
#
_cell.length_a   1.000
_cell.length_b   1.000
_cell.length_c   1.000
_cell.angle_alpha   90.00
_cell.angle_beta   90.00
_cell.angle_gamma   90.00
#
_symmetry.space_group_name_H-M   'P 1'
#
loop_
_entity.id
_entity.type
_entity.pdbx_description
1 polymer ?
#
loop_
_entity_poly.entity_id
_entity_poly.type
_entity_poly.pdbx_seq_one_letter_code
_entity_poly.pdbx_strand_id
1 'polypeptide(L)'
;MLDIQDPTEARKIIRNNQYDKQTAGTASQYVQGNVCILPSKYSTNFKTFCQKNPKPCPLIGLGVKGDPKLRDLGDIDIRTDVPKYRVWEKGKIVDEPLDIKKYWNE
;
A
#
# COMPACT_ATOMS: atom_id res chain seq x y z
N MET A 1 8.66 -15.16 -8.69
CA MET A 1 8.06 -14.85 -7.38
C MET A 1 9.19 -14.37 -6.50
N LEU A 2 8.98 -13.39 -5.61
CA LEU A 2 10.05 -12.95 -4.71
C LEU A 2 10.18 -14.00 -3.60
N ASP A 3 11.16 -14.90 -3.70
CA ASP A 3 11.34 -16.03 -2.78
C ASP A 3 12.06 -15.60 -1.50
N ILE A 4 11.37 -14.77 -0.71
CA ILE A 4 11.88 -14.19 0.53
C ILE A 4 10.80 -14.33 1.58
N GLN A 5 11.13 -14.91 2.74
CA GLN A 5 10.19 -15.13 3.82
C GLN A 5 10.25 -14.04 4.90
N ASP A 6 11.34 -13.27 4.99
CA ASP A 6 11.40 -12.07 5.83
C ASP A 6 10.69 -10.90 5.11
N PRO A 7 9.57 -10.38 5.65
CA PRO A 7 8.85 -9.29 5.03
C PRO A 7 9.66 -7.98 4.98
N THR A 8 10.62 -7.78 5.90
CA THR A 8 11.49 -6.61 5.91
C THR A 8 12.45 -6.63 4.73
N GLU A 9 13.09 -7.78 4.48
CA GLU A 9 13.97 -7.96 3.31
C GLU A 9 13.18 -7.86 2.00
N ALA A 10 11.98 -8.44 1.94
CA ALA A 10 11.11 -8.30 0.77
C ALA A 10 10.80 -6.83 0.47
N ARG A 11 10.40 -6.05 1.49
CA ARG A 11 10.14 -4.60 1.34
C ARG A 11 11.39 -3.81 0.96
N LYS A 12 12.58 -4.17 1.45
CA LYS A 12 13.83 -3.50 1.05
C LYS A 12 14.11 -3.64 -0.45
N ILE A 13 13.94 -4.85 -1.01
CA ILE A 13 14.12 -5.08 -2.45
C ILE A 13 13.11 -4.28 -3.27
N ILE A 14 11.84 -4.30 -2.84
CA ILE A 14 10.76 -3.55 -3.47
C ILE A 14 11.06 -2.04 -3.44
N ARG A 15 11.44 -1.52 -2.27
CA ARG A 15 11.82 -0.11 -2.05
C ARG A 15 12.98 0.35 -2.93
N ASN A 16 13.87 -0.57 -3.30
CA ASN A 16 14.99 -0.32 -4.22
C ASN A 16 14.60 -0.44 -5.70
N ASN A 17 13.30 -0.56 -6.01
CA ASN A 17 12.76 -0.74 -7.37
C ASN A 17 13.30 -1.99 -8.08
N GLN A 18 13.66 -3.03 -7.34
CA GLN A 18 14.23 -4.27 -7.88
C GLN A 18 13.18 -5.36 -8.12
N TYR A 19 11.91 -5.08 -7.83
CA TYR A 19 10.82 -6.04 -7.98
C TYR A 19 9.48 -5.35 -8.30
N ASP A 20 8.83 -5.76 -9.40
CA ASP A 20 7.60 -5.13 -9.93
C ASP A 20 6.46 -6.14 -10.19
N LYS A 21 6.60 -7.39 -9.70
CA LYS A 21 5.66 -8.50 -9.94
C LYS A 21 4.81 -8.79 -8.69
N GLN A 22 3.93 -9.79 -8.79
CA GLN A 22 3.03 -10.21 -7.71
C GLN A 22 3.78 -10.74 -6.47
N THR A 23 3.27 -10.43 -5.27
CA THR A 23 3.85 -10.84 -3.98
C THR A 23 3.32 -12.17 -3.44
N ALA A 24 2.48 -12.89 -4.20
CA ALA A 24 1.95 -14.19 -3.77
C ALA A 24 3.10 -15.11 -3.34
N GLY A 25 2.98 -15.79 -2.19
CA GLY A 25 4.01 -16.70 -1.67
C GLY A 25 5.22 -16.04 -0.98
N THR A 26 5.46 -14.75 -1.19
CA THR A 26 6.47 -13.97 -0.45
C THR A 26 6.00 -13.74 0.99
N ALA A 27 6.88 -13.91 1.98
CA ALA A 27 6.56 -13.73 3.40
C ALA A 27 5.26 -14.44 3.81
N SER A 28 5.16 -15.73 3.45
CA SER A 28 3.91 -16.52 3.48
C SER A 28 3.25 -16.65 4.86
N GLN A 29 3.99 -16.41 5.95
CA GLN A 29 3.49 -16.43 7.32
C GLN A 29 2.97 -15.08 7.82
N TYR A 30 2.97 -14.05 6.96
CA TYR A 30 2.57 -12.69 7.29
C TYR A 30 1.34 -12.27 6.50
N VAL A 31 0.58 -11.34 7.08
CA VAL A 31 -0.58 -10.74 6.42
C VAL A 31 -0.09 -9.87 5.26
N GLN A 32 -0.62 -10.14 4.06
CA GLN A 32 -0.52 -9.23 2.91
C GLN A 32 -1.84 -8.47 2.75
N GLY A 33 -1.74 -7.19 2.42
CA GLY A 33 -2.90 -6.29 2.32
C GLY A 33 -2.97 -5.55 1.00
N ASN A 34 -4.18 -5.16 0.62
CA ASN A 34 -4.41 -4.20 -0.44
C ASN A 34 -4.20 -2.78 0.09
N VAL A 35 -3.72 -1.87 -0.77
CA VAL A 35 -3.53 -0.46 -0.43
C VAL A 35 -4.52 0.42 -1.20
N CYS A 36 -5.12 1.39 -0.50
CA CYS A 36 -5.88 2.48 -1.11
C CYS A 36 -5.48 3.78 -0.42
N ILE A 37 -4.92 4.71 -1.19
CA ILE A 37 -4.48 6.02 -0.72
C ILE A 37 -5.37 7.07 -1.39
N LEU A 38 -5.95 7.95 -0.58
CA LEU A 38 -6.93 8.93 -1.02
C LEU A 38 -6.62 10.31 -0.40
N PRO A 39 -6.96 11.42 -1.07
CA PRO A 39 -6.93 12.74 -0.47
C PRO A 39 -7.72 12.78 0.85
N SER A 40 -7.19 13.49 1.86
CA SER A 40 -7.75 13.54 3.22
C SER A 40 -9.24 13.89 3.29
N LYS A 41 -9.75 14.71 2.36
CA LYS A 41 -11.18 15.05 2.23
C LYS A 41 -12.11 13.83 2.05
N TYR A 42 -11.59 12.70 1.57
CA TYR A 42 -12.36 11.46 1.39
C TYR A 42 -12.19 10.45 2.52
N SER A 43 -11.24 10.66 3.44
CA SER A 43 -10.84 9.68 4.45
C SER A 43 -12.00 9.21 5.34
N THR A 44 -12.83 10.13 5.85
CA THR A 44 -13.96 9.81 6.73
C THR A 44 -15.03 9.02 6.00
N ASN A 45 -15.36 9.41 4.77
CA ASN A 45 -16.35 8.72 3.95
C ASN A 45 -15.86 7.31 3.58
N PHE A 46 -14.60 7.16 3.22
CA PHE A 46 -14.01 5.86 2.88
C PHE A 46 -13.91 4.94 4.10
N LYS A 47 -13.53 5.47 5.28
CA LYS A 47 -13.55 4.70 6.53
C LYS A 47 -14.96 4.19 6.85
N THR A 48 -15.98 5.06 6.73
CA THR A 48 -17.38 4.69 6.92
C THR A 48 -17.83 3.63 5.90
N PHE A 49 -17.39 3.76 4.65
CA PHE A 49 -17.65 2.76 3.61
C PHE A 49 -17.07 1.41 4.00
N CYS A 50 -15.82 1.33 4.46
CA CYS A 50 -15.24 0.06 4.92
C CYS A 50 -15.96 -0.50 6.15
N GLN A 51 -16.34 0.34 7.12
CA GLN A 51 -17.10 -0.07 8.31
C GLN A 51 -18.48 -0.67 7.95
N LYS A 52 -19.16 -0.10 6.95
CA LYS A 52 -20.43 -0.63 6.44
C LYS A 52 -20.26 -1.91 5.61
N ASN A 53 -19.04 -2.17 5.12
CA ASN A 53 -18.72 -3.29 4.24
C ASN A 53 -17.52 -4.11 4.77
N PRO A 54 -17.58 -4.67 5.99
CA PRO A 54 -16.41 -5.25 6.65
C PRO A 54 -15.91 -6.55 6.00
N LYS A 55 -16.79 -7.30 5.33
CA LYS A 55 -16.41 -8.52 4.59
C LYS A 55 -15.61 -8.23 3.33
N PRO A 56 -16.08 -7.37 2.39
CA PRO A 56 -15.31 -7.04 1.19
C PRO A 56 -14.19 -6.02 1.43
N CYS A 57 -14.24 -5.24 2.53
CA CYS A 57 -13.25 -4.22 2.86
C CYS A 57 -12.76 -4.34 4.31
N PRO A 58 -12.08 -5.45 4.67
CA PRO A 58 -11.50 -5.61 6.00
C PRO A 58 -10.35 -4.61 6.18
N LEU A 59 -10.54 -3.61 7.04
CA LEU A 59 -9.47 -2.67 7.38
C LEU A 59 -8.48 -3.34 8.33
N ILE A 60 -7.24 -3.49 7.87
CA ILE A 60 -6.13 -4.02 8.68
C ILE A 60 -5.27 -2.91 9.30
N GLY A 61 -5.30 -1.69 8.75
CA GLY A 61 -4.59 -0.53 9.28
C GLY A 61 -5.02 0.76 8.59
N LEU A 62 -4.74 1.90 9.23
CA LEU A 62 -5.08 3.24 8.74
C LEU A 62 -3.88 4.17 8.93
N GLY A 63 -3.43 4.82 7.86
CA GLY A 63 -2.38 5.83 7.92
C GLY A 63 -2.86 7.15 8.53
N VAL A 64 -1.90 7.99 8.90
CA VAL A 64 -2.15 9.38 9.30
C VAL A 64 -1.96 10.28 8.08
N LYS A 65 -2.76 11.35 7.97
CA LYS A 65 -2.61 12.32 6.87
C LYS A 65 -1.16 12.81 6.80
N GLY A 66 -0.56 12.73 5.61
CA GLY A 66 0.81 13.20 5.34
C GLY A 66 1.92 12.25 5.79
N ASP A 67 1.71 11.42 6.82
CA ASP A 67 2.70 10.45 7.30
C ASP A 67 2.66 9.19 6.41
N PRO A 68 3.74 8.86 5.68
CA PRO A 68 3.79 7.66 4.86
C PRO A 68 3.97 6.37 5.68
N LYS A 69 4.21 6.48 7.00
CA LYS A 69 4.43 5.34 7.87
C LYS A 69 3.12 4.67 8.29
N LEU A 70 3.14 3.35 8.36
CA LEU A 70 2.06 2.54 8.92
C LEU A 70 2.53 1.90 10.23
N ARG A 71 2.63 2.73 11.28
CA ARG A 71 3.31 2.35 12.54
C ARG A 71 2.73 1.11 13.20
N ASP A 72 1.42 0.91 13.10
CA ASP A 72 0.73 -0.26 13.66
C ASP A 72 0.98 -1.55 12.86
N LEU A 73 1.57 -1.45 11.66
CA LEU A 73 1.84 -2.56 10.75
C LEU A 73 3.35 -2.85 10.58
N GLY A 74 4.20 -2.11 11.30
CA GLY A 74 5.66 -2.30 11.30
C GLY A 74 6.44 -1.19 10.58
N ASP A 75 7.71 -1.48 10.27
CA ASP A 75 8.57 -0.55 9.52
C ASP A 75 8.23 -0.58 8.03
N ILE A 76 7.33 0.33 7.63
CA ILE A 76 6.77 0.47 6.29
C ILE A 76 6.84 1.95 5.87
N ASP A 77 7.32 2.19 4.65
CA ASP A 77 7.07 3.43 3.91
C ASP A 77 6.15 3.10 2.72
N ILE A 78 4.86 3.47 2.86
CA ILE A 78 3.83 3.08 1.88
C ILE A 78 4.02 3.72 0.50
N ARG A 79 4.98 4.63 0.35
CA ARG A 79 5.28 5.26 -0.94
C ARG A 79 6.18 4.40 -1.81
N THR A 80 6.91 3.46 -1.22
CA THR A 80 7.95 2.67 -1.90
C THR A 80 7.86 1.18 -1.69
N ASP A 81 7.12 0.72 -0.68
CA ASP A 81 7.20 -0.67 -0.23
C ASP A 81 6.19 -1.62 -0.92
N VAL A 82 5.46 -1.14 -1.93
CA VAL A 82 4.60 -1.93 -2.80
C VAL A 82 5.28 -2.07 -4.17
N PRO A 83 5.34 -3.28 -4.78
CA PRO A 83 6.08 -3.51 -6.04
C PRO A 83 5.62 -2.65 -7.21
N LYS A 84 4.33 -2.34 -7.26
CA LYS A 84 3.75 -1.52 -8.34
C LYS A 84 2.49 -0.84 -7.83
N TYR A 85 2.35 0.45 -8.13
CA TYR A 85 1.16 1.23 -7.82
C TYR A 85 0.31 1.43 -9.06
N ARG A 86 -0.96 1.82 -8.85
CA ARG A 86 -1.82 2.37 -9.90
C ARG A 86 -2.30 3.73 -9.47
N VAL A 87 -2.03 4.74 -10.28
CA VAL A 87 -2.46 6.11 -10.05
C VAL A 87 -3.72 6.36 -10.84
N TRP A 88 -4.75 6.84 -10.16
CA TRP A 88 -6.07 7.07 -10.72
C TRP A 88 -6.40 8.56 -10.74
N GLU A 89 -6.84 9.05 -11.89
CA GLU A 89 -7.41 10.38 -12.03
C GLU A 89 -8.76 10.27 -12.74
N LYS A 90 -9.82 10.84 -12.13
CA LYS A 90 -11.19 10.85 -12.67
C LYS A 90 -11.67 9.45 -13.15
N GLY A 91 -11.32 8.41 -12.38
CA GLY A 91 -11.72 7.03 -12.66
C GLY A 91 -10.92 6.32 -13.76
N LYS A 92 -9.84 6.92 -14.28
CA LYS A 92 -8.94 6.32 -15.26
C LYS A 92 -7.55 6.13 -14.66
N ILE A 93 -6.87 5.06 -15.06
CA ILE A 93 -5.46 4.85 -14.73
C ILE A 93 -4.62 5.82 -15.58
N VAL A 94 -3.77 6.60 -14.92
CA VAL A 94 -2.89 7.59 -15.58
C VAL A 94 -1.41 7.27 -15.44
N ASP A 95 -1.03 6.42 -14.47
CA ASP A 95 0.35 5.96 -14.27
C ASP A 95 0.37 4.62 -13.51
N GLU A 96 1.45 3.86 -13.67
CA GLU A 96 1.73 2.63 -12.92
C GLU A 96 3.19 2.56 -12.43
N PRO A 97 3.60 3.46 -11.52
CA PRO A 97 5.00 3.57 -11.11
C PRO A 97 5.40 2.51 -10.07
N LEU A 98 6.71 2.36 -9.86
CA LEU A 98 7.29 1.52 -8.79
C LEU A 98 7.33 2.22 -7.44
N ASP A 99 7.23 3.56 -7.43
CA ASP A 99 7.04 4.37 -6.23
C ASP A 99 6.10 5.55 -6.51
N ILE A 100 5.49 6.09 -5.46
CA ILE A 100 4.55 7.21 -5.55
C ILE A 100 5.07 8.49 -4.89
N LYS A 101 6.38 8.63 -4.68
CA LYS A 101 6.95 9.83 -4.02
C LYS A 101 6.57 11.11 -4.77
N LYS A 102 6.57 11.09 -6.11
CA LYS A 102 6.16 12.23 -6.94
C LYS A 102 4.67 12.58 -6.86
N TYR A 103 3.83 11.64 -6.42
CA TYR A 103 2.38 11.82 -6.25
C TYR A 103 1.99 12.11 -4.81
N TRP A 104 2.90 11.90 -3.87
CA TRP A 104 2.63 12.09 -2.45
C TRP A 104 2.64 13.57 -2.10
N ASN A 105 1.59 14.02 -1.41
CA ASN A 105 1.50 15.35 -0.83
C ASN A 105 1.45 15.26 0.70
N GLU A 106 1.90 16.32 1.35
CA GLU A 106 1.88 16.47 2.82
C GLU A 106 0.46 16.72 3.37
#